data_AF-A0A1M5NIQ4-F1
#
_entry.id   AF-A0A1M5NIQ4-F1
#
_cell.length_a   1.000
_cell.length_b   1.000
_cell.length_c   1.000
_cell.angle_alpha   90.00
_cell.angle_beta   90.00
_cell.angle_gamma   90.00
#
_symmetry.space_group_name_H-M   'P 1'
#
loop_
_entity.id
_entity.type
_entity.pdbx_description
1 polymer ?
#
loop_
_entity_poly.entity_id
_entity_poly.type
_entity_poly.pdbx_seq_one_letter_code
_entity_poly.pdbx_strand_id
1 'polypeptide(L)'
;MKKTLTILILAFLSFNAFSQFNVGRTKAEVKADEAKAKPKRIGVKLTILTPDYELYSLGDTEFLRYGTKGGGNSQIYENIHFSSAKEEADFYNYILGLFDEFKDNEFTVNGTRIVPHPMKLLGINNIMFDVYPYKNNKNFKQETIMLSKKAWIRLFEKSRIHAL
;
A
#
# COMPACT_ATOMS: atom_id res chain seq x y z
N MET A 1 -50.01 67.67 -0.18
CA MET A 1 -48.88 66.78 -0.57
C MET A 1 -48.56 65.92 0.66
N LYS A 2 -48.53 64.59 0.73
CA LYS A 2 -48.41 63.40 -0.16
C LYS A 2 -49.34 62.31 0.47
N LYS A 3 -50.29 61.65 -0.22
CA LYS A 3 -50.19 60.42 -1.05
C LYS A 3 -49.32 59.32 -0.42
N THR A 4 -49.68 58.05 -0.32
CA THR A 4 -50.91 57.24 -0.38
C THR A 4 -50.46 55.84 0.03
N LEU A 5 -51.32 55.11 0.73
CA LEU A 5 -51.17 53.70 1.09
C LEU A 5 -51.07 52.82 -0.17
N THR A 6 -50.15 51.85 -0.22
CA THR A 6 -50.16 50.75 -1.21
C THR A 6 -49.42 49.55 -0.60
N ILE A 7 -50.12 48.68 0.12
CA ILE A 7 -50.64 47.38 -0.33
C ILE A 7 -49.54 46.46 -0.91
N LEU A 8 -49.19 45.50 -0.06
CA LEU A 8 -48.47 44.26 -0.32
C LEU A 8 -49.19 43.46 -1.42
N ILE A 9 -48.51 43.16 -2.53
CA ILE A 9 -48.96 42.16 -3.50
C ILE A 9 -47.89 41.09 -3.60
N LEU A 10 -48.20 39.96 -2.95
CA LEU A 10 -47.59 38.66 -3.18
C LEU A 10 -47.97 38.22 -4.61
N ALA A 11 -47.00 38.09 -5.49
CA ALA A 11 -47.16 37.39 -6.76
C ALA A 11 -46.10 36.29 -6.84
N PHE A 12 -46.52 35.09 -6.42
CA PHE A 12 -45.98 33.82 -6.89
C PHE A 12 -45.98 33.80 -8.42
N LEU A 13 -44.92 33.24 -9.03
CA LEU A 13 -44.82 32.52 -10.31
C LEU A 13 -43.31 32.40 -10.64
N SER A 14 -42.57 31.48 -10.02
CA SER A 14 -42.29 30.11 -10.50
C SER A 14 -41.62 29.99 -11.89
N PHE A 15 -40.57 29.16 -11.95
CA PHE A 15 -39.81 28.63 -13.10
C PHE A 15 -38.77 29.59 -13.73
N ASN A 16 -37.46 29.34 -13.65
CA ASN A 16 -36.77 28.08 -13.91
C ASN A 16 -35.53 27.92 -13.02
N ALA A 17 -35.65 27.14 -11.94
CA ALA A 17 -34.48 26.42 -11.48
C ALA A 17 -34.22 25.32 -12.52
N PHE A 18 -33.31 25.59 -13.46
CA PHE A 18 -32.66 24.50 -14.17
C PHE A 18 -31.93 23.68 -13.11
N SER A 19 -32.61 22.68 -12.56
CA SER A 19 -31.92 21.51 -12.01
C SER A 19 -31.28 20.83 -13.22
N GLN A 20 -30.15 21.39 -13.64
CA GLN A 20 -29.17 20.62 -14.38
C GLN A 20 -28.78 19.52 -13.40
N PHE A 21 -29.42 18.35 -13.57
CA PHE A 21 -28.97 17.12 -12.95
C PHE A 21 -27.48 17.04 -13.26
N ASN A 22 -26.64 17.36 -12.28
CA ASN A 22 -25.22 17.08 -12.36
C ASN A 22 -25.11 15.56 -12.31
N VAL A 23 -25.25 14.93 -13.47
CA VAL A 23 -24.99 13.51 -13.66
C VAL A 23 -23.46 13.37 -13.68
N GLY A 24 -22.85 13.50 -12.50
CA GLY A 24 -21.42 13.51 -12.33
C GLY A 24 -21.05 13.85 -10.90
N ARG A 25 -20.21 13.02 -10.29
CA ARG A 25 -19.68 13.26 -8.96
C ARG A 25 -18.80 14.51 -8.97
N THR A 26 -18.92 15.35 -7.96
CA THR A 26 -18.06 16.52 -7.82
C THR A 26 -16.62 16.10 -7.50
N LYS A 27 -15.61 16.91 -7.86
CA LYS A 27 -14.20 16.64 -7.52
C LYS A 27 -13.98 16.51 -6.00
N ALA A 28 -14.80 17.20 -5.20
CA ALA A 28 -14.77 17.11 -3.74
C ALA A 28 -15.29 15.75 -3.24
N GLU A 29 -16.36 15.22 -3.84
CA GLU A 29 -16.87 13.87 -3.54
C GLU A 29 -15.90 12.78 -4.00
N VAL A 30 -15.24 12.95 -5.15
CA VAL A 30 -14.21 12.01 -5.60
C VAL A 30 -13.01 12.00 -4.64
N LYS A 31 -12.51 13.18 -4.24
CA LYS A 31 -11.43 13.28 -3.23
C LYS A 31 -11.83 12.74 -1.85
N ALA A 32 -13.09 12.95 -1.44
CA ALA A 32 -13.60 12.43 -0.17
C ALA A 32 -13.71 10.90 -0.19
N ASP A 33 -14.01 10.30 -1.35
CA ASP A 33 -14.04 8.85 -1.53
C ASP A 33 -12.63 8.25 -1.65
N GLU A 34 -11.71 8.91 -2.36
CA GLU A 34 -10.30 8.56 -2.40
C GLU A 34 -9.70 8.57 -0.98
N ALA A 35 -10.05 9.56 -0.16
CA ALA A 35 -9.63 9.64 1.24
C ALA A 35 -10.25 8.54 2.12
N LYS A 36 -11.35 7.91 1.68
CA LYS A 36 -12.00 6.77 2.37
C LYS A 36 -11.64 5.43 1.73
N ALA A 37 -10.87 5.42 0.65
CA ALA A 37 -10.50 4.20 -0.04
C ALA A 37 -9.71 3.30 0.92
N LYS A 38 -10.18 2.06 1.07
CA LYS A 38 -9.50 1.06 1.90
C LYS A 38 -8.48 0.33 1.05
N PRO A 39 -7.25 0.09 1.55
CA PRO A 39 -6.28 -0.74 0.86
C PRO A 39 -6.87 -2.11 0.50
N LYS A 40 -6.73 -2.50 -0.76
CA LYS A 40 -7.15 -3.81 -1.27
C LYS A 40 -5.95 -4.74 -1.26
N ARG A 41 -6.06 -5.89 -0.58
CA ARG A 41 -5.04 -6.94 -0.66
C ARG A 41 -5.07 -7.57 -2.05
N ILE A 42 -3.96 -7.48 -2.77
CA ILE A 42 -3.79 -7.98 -4.14
C ILE A 42 -2.87 -9.20 -4.22
N GLY A 43 -2.04 -9.42 -3.20
CA GLY A 43 -1.18 -10.60 -3.07
C GLY A 43 -1.07 -11.05 -1.61
N VAL A 44 -0.92 -12.35 -1.39
CA VAL A 44 -0.69 -12.92 -0.05
C VAL A 44 0.23 -14.13 -0.13
N LYS A 45 1.18 -14.22 0.82
CA LYS A 45 1.95 -15.42 1.10
C LYS A 45 1.63 -15.88 2.52
N LEU A 46 0.90 -17.00 2.62
CA LEU A 46 0.72 -17.71 3.88
C LEU A 46 1.85 -18.72 4.05
N THR A 47 2.51 -18.72 5.20
CA THR A 47 3.41 -19.81 5.60
C THR A 47 2.87 -20.48 6.85
N ILE A 48 3.32 -21.72 7.10
CA ILE A 48 2.90 -22.53 8.26
C ILE A 48 3.27 -21.84 9.59
N LEU A 49 4.25 -20.94 9.58
CA LEU A 49 4.77 -20.29 10.79
C LEU A 49 4.22 -18.86 10.98
N THR A 50 3.90 -18.11 9.91
CA THR A 50 3.26 -16.77 9.94
C THR A 50 2.83 -16.29 8.54
N PRO A 51 1.87 -15.36 8.41
CA PRO A 51 1.77 -14.50 7.21
C PRO A 51 3.02 -13.60 7.15
N ASP A 52 3.95 -13.93 6.24
CA ASP A 52 5.21 -13.19 6.15
C ASP A 52 5.05 -11.89 5.36
N TYR A 53 4.27 -11.94 4.27
CA TYR A 53 4.08 -10.80 3.38
C TYR A 53 2.70 -10.79 2.71
N GLU A 54 2.15 -9.59 2.57
CA GLU A 54 0.92 -9.29 1.86
C GLU A 54 1.10 -8.01 1.04
N LEU A 55 0.70 -8.05 -0.22
CA LEU A 55 0.76 -6.90 -1.10
C LEU A 55 -0.60 -6.21 -1.14
N TYR A 56 -0.61 -4.91 -0.91
CA TYR A 56 -1.80 -4.07 -0.88
C TYR A 56 -1.71 -2.98 -1.94
N SER A 57 -2.85 -2.69 -2.57
CA SER A 57 -3.03 -1.57 -3.49
C SER A 57 -4.02 -0.56 -2.90
N LEU A 58 -3.70 0.73 -3.06
CA LEU A 58 -4.54 1.87 -2.71
C LEU A 58 -4.42 2.91 -3.83
N GLY A 59 -5.40 2.92 -4.73
CA GLY A 59 -5.33 3.73 -5.95
C GLY A 59 -4.11 3.34 -6.79
N ASP A 60 -3.30 4.32 -7.17
CA ASP A 60 -2.07 4.10 -7.95
C ASP A 60 -0.86 3.71 -7.08
N THR A 61 -1.04 3.51 -5.78
CA THR A 61 0.03 3.14 -4.85
C THR A 61 -0.09 1.69 -4.40
N GLU A 62 1.06 1.04 -4.21
CA GLU A 62 1.13 -0.30 -3.61
C GLU A 62 2.10 -0.26 -2.41
N PHE A 63 1.87 -1.12 -1.43
CA PHE A 63 2.75 -1.31 -0.29
C PHE A 63 2.74 -2.77 0.16
N LEU A 64 3.86 -3.17 0.74
CA LEU A 64 4.07 -4.52 1.21
C LEU A 64 3.92 -4.56 2.73
N ARG A 65 2.88 -5.23 3.23
CA ARG A 65 2.68 -5.47 4.65
C ARG A 65 3.39 -6.76 5.05
N TYR A 66 4.12 -6.74 6.16
CA TYR A 66 4.84 -7.92 6.66
C TYR A 66 4.65 -8.11 8.16
N GLY A 67 4.60 -9.37 8.58
CA GLY A 67 4.44 -9.74 9.98
C GLY A 67 5.77 -9.80 10.70
N THR A 68 5.77 -9.42 11.98
CA THR A 68 6.94 -9.46 12.86
C THR A 68 6.60 -10.24 14.13
N LYS A 69 7.57 -10.97 14.68
CA LYS A 69 7.40 -11.61 15.99
C LYS A 69 7.46 -10.54 17.06
N GLY A 70 6.31 -10.03 17.51
CA GLY A 70 6.21 -9.21 18.70
C GLY A 70 6.49 -10.04 19.95
N GLY A 71 6.97 -9.40 21.02
CA GLY A 71 7.04 -10.04 22.33
C GLY A 71 5.64 -10.55 22.76
N GLY A 72 5.58 -11.76 23.34
CA GLY A 72 4.36 -12.30 23.96
C GLY A 72 3.27 -12.78 22.98
N ASN A 73 3.61 -13.45 21.88
CA ASN A 73 2.67 -14.02 20.89
C ASN A 73 1.78 -12.99 20.16
N SER A 74 2.08 -11.70 20.23
CA SER A 74 1.40 -10.68 19.42
C SER A 74 2.10 -10.55 18.05
N GLN A 75 1.32 -10.59 16.97
CA GLN A 75 1.84 -10.36 15.63
C GLN A 75 1.70 -8.88 15.31
N ILE A 76 2.82 -8.16 15.23
CA ILE A 76 2.84 -6.76 14.84
C ILE A 76 3.07 -6.72 13.33
N TYR A 77 2.26 -5.95 12.61
CA TYR A 77 2.39 -5.76 11.18
C TYR A 77 3.01 -4.41 10.89
N GLU A 78 4.01 -4.39 10.01
CA GLU A 78 4.61 -3.19 9.47
C GLU A 78 4.44 -3.13 7.95
N ASN A 79 4.67 -1.96 7.38
CA ASN A 79 4.54 -1.72 5.94
C ASN A 79 5.86 -1.22 5.34
N ILE A 80 6.21 -1.77 4.19
CA ILE A 80 7.18 -1.19 3.27
C ILE A 80 6.39 -0.45 2.19
N HIS A 81 6.52 0.87 2.15
CA HIS A 81 5.86 1.71 1.16
C HIS A 81 6.76 1.89 -0.06
N PHE A 82 6.20 1.76 -1.27
CA PHE A 82 6.92 2.04 -2.51
C PHE A 82 6.62 3.47 -2.99
N SER A 83 7.66 4.26 -3.19
CA SER A 83 7.58 5.65 -3.67
C SER A 83 7.16 5.71 -5.14
N SER A 84 7.43 4.65 -5.92
CA SER A 84 7.05 4.53 -7.33
C SER A 84 6.93 3.07 -7.75
N ALA A 85 6.24 2.81 -8.87
CA ALA A 85 6.17 1.48 -9.47
C ALA A 85 7.57 0.97 -9.91
N LYS A 86 8.47 1.88 -10.31
CA LYS A 86 9.86 1.52 -10.63
C LYS A 86 10.62 1.02 -9.40
N GLU A 87 10.55 1.74 -8.28
CA GLU A 87 11.19 1.31 -7.03
C GLU A 87 10.67 -0.05 -6.55
N GLU A 88 9.36 -0.27 -6.71
CA GLU A 88 8.74 -1.56 -6.44
C GLU A 88 9.26 -2.68 -7.35
N ALA A 89 9.40 -2.42 -8.66
CA ALA A 89 9.95 -3.37 -9.61
C ALA A 89 11.43 -3.66 -9.35
N ASP A 90 12.22 -2.64 -8.99
CA ASP A 90 13.62 -2.77 -8.62
C ASP A 90 13.75 -3.64 -7.36
N PHE A 91 12.91 -3.42 -6.34
CA PHE A 91 12.86 -4.25 -5.14
C PHE A 91 12.44 -5.69 -5.46
N TYR A 92 11.41 -5.87 -6.28
CA TYR A 92 10.96 -7.19 -6.74
C TYR A 92 12.10 -7.98 -7.41
N ASN A 93 12.81 -7.34 -8.35
CA ASN A 93 13.91 -7.96 -9.09
C ASN A 93 15.14 -8.22 -8.21
N TYR A 94 15.44 -7.32 -7.27
CA TYR A 94 16.50 -7.53 -6.29
C TYR A 94 16.28 -8.84 -5.51
N ILE A 95 15.07 -9.06 -4.98
CA ILE A 95 14.75 -10.27 -4.22
C ILE A 95 14.80 -11.53 -5.11
N LEU A 96 14.36 -11.44 -6.36
CA LEU A 96 14.51 -12.55 -7.32
C LEU A 96 15.98 -12.91 -7.56
N GLY A 97 16.83 -11.89 -7.72
CA GLY A 97 18.27 -12.06 -7.92
C GLY A 97 18.93 -12.82 -6.76
N LEU A 98 18.54 -12.53 -5.52
CA LEU A 98 19.05 -13.24 -4.34
C LEU A 98 18.73 -14.75 -4.34
N PHE A 99 17.64 -15.18 -4.98
CA PHE A 99 17.32 -16.60 -5.13
C PHE A 99 18.09 -17.29 -6.26
N ASP A 100 18.53 -16.54 -7.27
CA ASP A 100 19.35 -17.06 -8.37
C ASP A 100 20.82 -17.15 -7.98
N GLU A 101 21.35 -16.07 -7.39
CA GLU A 101 22.70 -15.95 -6.89
C GLU A 101 22.68 -15.06 -5.64
N PHE A 102 22.82 -15.67 -4.46
CA PHE A 102 22.80 -14.91 -3.20
C PHE A 102 23.97 -13.93 -3.14
N LYS A 103 23.67 -12.66 -2.86
CA LYS A 103 24.64 -11.59 -2.64
C LYS A 103 24.33 -10.91 -1.31
N ASP A 104 25.37 -10.68 -0.53
CA ASP A 104 25.27 -9.99 0.76
C ASP A 104 25.33 -8.47 0.55
N ASN A 105 24.32 -7.93 -0.14
CA ASN A 105 24.20 -6.50 -0.42
C ASN A 105 22.84 -5.99 0.05
N GLU A 106 22.83 -4.88 0.77
CA GLU A 106 21.58 -4.28 1.24
C GLU A 106 20.81 -3.55 0.13
N PHE A 107 19.49 -3.47 0.29
CA PHE A 107 18.60 -2.69 -0.58
C PHE A 107 17.84 -1.66 0.25
N THR A 108 17.61 -0.47 -0.31
CA THR A 108 16.84 0.58 0.36
C THR A 108 15.60 0.91 -0.46
N VAL A 109 14.43 0.85 0.18
CA VAL A 109 13.12 1.14 -0.42
C VAL A 109 12.40 2.17 0.43
N ASN A 110 12.16 3.36 -0.12
CA ASN A 110 11.59 4.51 0.57
C ASN A 110 12.28 4.83 1.92
N GLY A 111 13.58 4.54 2.02
CA GLY A 111 14.40 4.66 3.21
C GLY A 111 14.18 3.59 4.29
N THR A 112 13.35 2.58 4.04
CA THR A 112 13.44 1.29 4.75
C THR A 112 14.64 0.53 4.20
N ARG A 113 15.56 0.14 5.09
CA ARG A 113 16.74 -0.64 4.72
C ARG A 113 16.47 -2.13 4.91
N ILE A 114 16.79 -2.93 3.91
CA ILE A 114 16.55 -4.37 3.83
C ILE A 114 17.91 -5.06 3.67
N VAL A 115 18.30 -5.86 4.66
CA VAL A 115 19.57 -6.60 4.65
C VAL A 115 19.26 -8.10 4.51
N PRO A 116 19.74 -8.78 3.45
CA PRO A 116 19.47 -10.19 3.24
C PRO A 116 20.44 -11.06 4.05
N HIS A 117 19.95 -12.20 4.54
CA HIS A 117 20.78 -13.22 5.16
C HIS A 117 20.41 -14.60 4.60
N PRO A 118 21.40 -15.45 4.29
CA PRO A 118 21.11 -16.80 3.86
C PRO A 118 20.54 -17.58 5.05
N MET A 119 19.42 -18.29 4.84
CA MET A 119 18.81 -19.10 5.89
C MET A 119 18.45 -20.47 5.34
N LYS A 120 18.88 -21.54 6.01
CA LYS A 120 18.44 -22.90 5.69
C LYS A 120 17.38 -23.34 6.69
N LEU A 121 16.15 -23.52 6.21
CA LEU A 121 15.03 -23.98 7.03
C LEU A 121 14.37 -25.16 6.31
N LEU A 122 14.18 -26.28 7.03
CA LEU A 122 13.59 -27.51 6.49
C LEU A 122 14.27 -28.03 5.21
N GLY A 123 15.60 -27.86 5.11
CA GLY A 123 16.38 -28.32 3.94
C GLY A 123 16.23 -27.44 2.69
N ILE A 124 15.44 -26.37 2.75
CA ILE A 124 15.24 -25.42 1.66
C ILE A 124 16.14 -24.19 1.89
N ASN A 125 16.72 -23.66 0.81
CA ASN A 125 17.41 -22.37 0.84
C ASN A 125 16.36 -21.26 0.86
N ASN A 126 16.29 -20.56 1.98
CA ASN A 126 15.42 -19.41 2.21
C ASN A 126 16.30 -18.17 2.38
N ILE A 127 15.66 -17.01 2.35
CA ILE A 127 16.32 -15.74 2.63
C ILE A 127 15.63 -15.13 3.84
N MET A 128 16.39 -14.83 4.88
CA MET A 128 15.93 -14.01 5.98
C MET A 128 16.24 -12.54 5.67
N PHE A 129 15.41 -11.62 6.13
CA PHE A 129 15.63 -10.19 5.99
C PHE A 129 15.63 -9.53 7.35
N ASP A 130 16.69 -8.77 7.61
CA ASP A 130 16.70 -7.74 8.64
C ASP A 130 16.12 -6.47 8.02
N VAL A 131 14.95 -6.07 8.51
CA VAL A 131 14.23 -4.88 8.07
C VAL A 131 14.40 -3.77 9.09
N TYR A 132 14.89 -2.62 8.63
CA TYR A 132 15.04 -1.41 9.42
C TYR A 132 14.03 -0.36 8.90
N PRO A 133 12.80 -0.36 9.42
CA PRO A 133 11.70 0.46 8.88
C PRO A 133 11.84 1.96 9.21
N TYR A 134 12.63 2.32 10.21
CA TYR A 134 12.74 3.71 10.66
C TYR A 134 14.10 4.30 10.28
N LYS A 135 14.10 5.27 9.35
CA LYS A 135 15.31 6.00 8.90
C LYS A 135 16.17 6.54 10.07
N ASN A 136 15.51 6.96 11.15
CA ASN A 136 16.13 7.62 12.29
C ASN A 136 16.49 6.67 13.44
N ASN A 137 16.08 5.40 13.38
CA ASN A 137 16.35 4.43 14.43
C ASN A 137 17.05 3.20 13.85
N LYS A 138 18.37 3.31 13.68
CA LYS A 138 19.22 2.24 13.14
C LYS A 138 19.24 0.98 14.01
N ASN A 139 18.84 1.07 15.27
CA ASN A 139 18.86 -0.05 16.22
C ASN A 139 17.54 -0.83 16.23
N PHE A 140 16.46 -0.25 15.68
CA PHE A 140 15.20 -0.95 15.55
C PHE A 140 15.23 -1.83 14.30
N LYS A 141 15.19 -3.14 14.54
CA LYS A 141 15.28 -4.19 13.52
C LYS A 141 14.12 -5.14 13.68
N GLN A 142 13.58 -5.58 12.55
CA GLN A 142 12.59 -6.65 12.49
C GLN A 142 13.09 -7.75 11.58
N GLU A 143 13.05 -8.98 12.08
CA GLU A 143 13.43 -10.16 11.31
C GLU A 143 12.19 -10.73 10.64
N THR A 144 12.29 -11.01 9.35
CA THR A 144 11.26 -11.69 8.57
C THR A 144 11.89 -12.69 7.61
N ILE A 145 11.12 -13.67 7.14
CA ILE A 145 11.63 -14.77 6.33
C ILE A 145 10.91 -14.82 4.98
N MET A 146 11.67 -15.00 3.91
CA MET A 146 11.18 -15.29 2.58
C MET A 146 11.47 -16.74 2.20
N LEU A 147 10.40 -17.51 1.99
CA LEU A 147 10.50 -18.98 1.92
C LEU A 147 10.65 -19.55 0.50
N SER A 148 10.38 -18.78 -0.57
CA SER A 148 10.69 -19.24 -1.92
C SER A 148 10.57 -18.14 -2.98
N LYS A 149 11.37 -18.27 -4.05
CA LYS A 149 11.25 -17.49 -5.28
C LYS A 149 9.83 -17.56 -5.87
N LYS A 150 9.23 -18.74 -5.91
CA LYS A 150 7.86 -18.96 -6.45
C LYS A 150 6.80 -18.20 -5.65
N ALA A 151 6.91 -18.16 -4.33
CA ALA A 151 5.97 -17.40 -3.50
C ALA A 151 6.12 -15.90 -3.72
N TRP A 152 7.35 -15.41 -3.91
CA TRP A 152 7.60 -14.01 -4.23
C TRP A 152 6.97 -13.60 -5.57
N ILE A 153 7.15 -14.41 -6.63
CA ILE A 153 6.51 -14.16 -7.94
C ILE A 153 4.98 -14.10 -7.79
N ARG A 154 4.37 -15.06 -7.07
CA ARG A 154 2.91 -15.09 -6.85
C ARG A 154 2.40 -13.89 -6.05
N LEU A 155 3.20 -13.37 -5.13
CA LEU A 155 2.83 -12.21 -4.33
C LEU A 155 2.63 -10.96 -5.19
N PHE A 156 3.41 -10.83 -6.27
CA PHE A 156 3.39 -9.68 -7.18
C PHE A 156 2.59 -9.93 -8.47
N GLU A 157 2.00 -11.11 -8.66
CA GLU A 157 1.29 -11.48 -9.91
C GLU A 157 0.22 -10.45 -10.37
N LYS A 158 -0.37 -9.71 -9.42
CA LYS A 158 -1.38 -8.67 -9.68
C LYS A 158 -0.88 -7.24 -9.47
N SER A 159 0.41 -7.07 -9.25
CA SER A 159 1.03 -5.78 -8.99
C SER A 159 1.10 -4.94 -10.26
N ARG A 160 1.03 -3.62 -10.08
CA ARG A 160 1.25 -2.61 -11.13
C ARG A 160 2.61 -2.73 -11.83
N ILE A 161 3.61 -3.40 -11.24
CA ILE A 161 4.94 -3.53 -11.85
C ILE A 161 4.94 -4.30 -13.17
N HIS A 162 3.91 -5.11 -13.43
CA HIS A 162 3.77 -5.87 -14.68
C HIS A 162 3.25 -5.03 -15.86
N ALA A 163 2.83 -3.78 -15.60
CA ALA A 163 2.41 -2.83 -16.62
C ALA A 163 3.51 -1.84 -17.02
N LEU A 164 4.71 -1.97 -16.45
CA LEU A 164 5.91 -1.18 -16.79
C LEU A 164 6.64 -1.77 -17.99
#